data_AF-A0A972XJ61-F1
#
_entry.id   AF-A0A972XJ61-F1
#
_cell.length_a   1.000
_cell.length_b   1.000
_cell.length_c   1.000
_cell.angle_alpha   90.00
_cell.angle_beta   90.00
_cell.angle_gamma   90.00
#
_symmetry.space_group_name_H-M   'P 1'
#
loop_
_entity.id
_entity.type
_entity.pdbx_description
1 polymer ?
#
loop_
_entity_poly.entity_id
_entity_poly.type
_entity_poly.pdbx_seq_one_letter_code
_entity_poly.pdbx_strand_id
1 'polypeptide(L)'
;LGLHLFLTRTSMGLQLKAAAADFRTARLVGIPAGRVIALSFALSGILAAAVAFVLTVQSGAVGPTFGVQITILALVGAVIGGIDKISGSLAGGFLVGFVTSLLATWLPQEMSNFKDAYVFVLVIGVLLFRPSGLLIKGRGVART
;
A
#
# COMPACT_ATOMS: atom_id res chain seq x y z
N LEU A 1 8.30 0.76 -10.42
CA LEU A 1 9.60 1.38 -10.85
C LEU A 1 9.44 2.85 -11.26
N GLY A 2 8.52 3.20 -12.16
CA GLY A 2 8.31 4.58 -12.60
C GLY A 2 8.09 5.59 -11.46
N LEU A 3 7.23 5.26 -10.48
CA LEU A 3 7.00 6.10 -9.31
C LEU A 3 8.27 6.31 -8.46
N HIS A 4 9.08 5.27 -8.28
CA HIS A 4 10.32 5.36 -7.50
C HIS A 4 11.34 6.29 -8.16
N LEU A 5 11.48 6.21 -9.49
CA LEU A 5 12.32 7.12 -10.26
C LEU A 5 11.78 8.54 -10.21
N PHE A 6 10.48 8.73 -10.35
CA PHE A 6 9.85 10.04 -10.24
C PHE A 6 10.14 10.68 -8.87
N LEU A 7 9.98 9.93 -7.78
CA LEU A 7 10.22 10.42 -6.41
C LEU A 7 11.70 10.72 -6.12
N THR A 8 12.64 10.07 -6.80
CA THR A 8 14.09 10.20 -6.52
C THR A 8 14.85 11.11 -7.47
N ARG A 9 14.41 11.24 -8.72
CA ARG A 9 15.10 12.04 -9.76
C ARG A 9 14.47 13.41 -10.00
N THR A 10 13.24 13.66 -9.56
CA THR A 10 12.56 14.94 -9.82
C THR A 10 12.58 15.89 -8.63
N SER A 11 12.66 17.19 -8.91
CA SER A 11 12.59 18.25 -7.89
C SER A 11 11.26 18.23 -7.12
N MET A 12 10.17 17.83 -7.78
CA MET A 12 8.85 17.65 -7.14
C MET A 12 8.87 16.46 -6.17
N GLY A 13 9.53 15.35 -6.52
CA GLY A 13 9.73 14.20 -5.64
C GLY A 13 10.51 14.54 -4.38
N LEU A 14 11.53 15.40 -4.51
CA LEU A 14 12.32 15.88 -3.36
C LEU A 14 11.47 16.75 -2.42
N GLN A 15 10.63 17.64 -2.96
CA GLN A 15 9.69 18.46 -2.19
C GLN A 15 8.65 17.61 -1.43
N LEU A 16 8.10 16.59 -2.09
CA LEU A 16 7.20 15.61 -1.47
C LEU A 16 7.87 14.88 -0.30
N LYS A 17 9.13 14.47 -0.48
CA LYS A 17 9.88 13.76 0.56
C LYS A 17 10.26 14.66 1.73
N ALA A 18 10.61 15.92 1.47
CA ALA A 18 10.89 16.92 2.50
C ALA A 18 9.63 17.21 3.34
N ALA A 19 8.48 17.37 2.68
CA ALA A 19 7.20 17.57 3.36
C ALA A 19 6.76 16.35 4.18
N ALA A 20 7.05 15.13 3.70
CA ALA A 20 6.77 13.89 4.45
C ALA A 20 7.62 13.72 5.71
N ALA A 21 8.82 14.33 5.76
CA ALA A 21 9.67 14.32 6.95
C ALA A 21 9.19 15.33 8.00
N ASP A 22 8.95 16.58 7.58
CA ASP A 22 8.35 17.61 8.43
C ASP A 22 7.65 18.67 7.58
N PHE A 23 6.31 18.64 7.59
CA PHE A 23 5.47 19.60 6.86
C PHE A 23 5.66 21.05 7.32
N ARG A 24 5.93 21.27 8.60
CA ARG A 24 6.06 22.61 9.17
C ARG A 24 7.39 23.23 8.72
N THR A 25 8.47 22.47 8.85
CA THR A 25 9.80 22.89 8.40
C THR A 25 9.84 23.06 6.88
N ALA A 26 9.24 22.15 6.11
CA ALA A 26 9.14 22.26 4.64
C ALA A 26 8.52 23.59 4.18
N ARG A 27 7.50 24.09 4.87
CA ARG A 27 6.88 25.38 4.55
C ARG A 27 7.81 26.57 4.84
N LEU A 28 8.65 26.50 5.87
CA LEU A 28 9.59 27.55 6.22
C LEU A 28 10.69 27.71 5.16
N VAL A 29 11.07 26.63 4.46
CA VAL A 29 12.03 26.67 3.35
C VAL A 29 11.41 27.05 2.00
N GLY A 30 10.14 27.49 1.99
CA GLY A 30 9.45 27.97 0.79
C GLY A 30 8.83 26.87 -0.08
N ILE A 31 8.66 25.64 0.43
CA ILE A 31 7.98 24.57 -0.32
C ILE A 31 6.47 24.87 -0.40
N PRO A 32 5.88 24.97 -1.60
CA PRO A 32 4.47 25.28 -1.76
C PRO A 32 3.59 24.10 -1.30
N ALA A 33 3.04 24.20 -0.08
CA ALA A 33 2.23 23.15 0.53
C ALA A 33 1.04 22.71 -0.35
N GLY A 34 0.38 23.66 -1.00
CA GLY A 34 -0.75 23.36 -1.89
C GLY A 34 -0.35 22.45 -3.06
N ARG A 35 0.82 22.67 -3.68
CA ARG A 35 1.32 21.81 -4.77
C ARG A 35 1.70 20.43 -4.27
N VAL A 36 2.35 20.34 -3.10
CA VAL A 36 2.75 19.04 -2.52
C VAL A 36 1.53 18.19 -2.18
N ILE A 37 0.53 18.79 -1.54
CA ILE A 37 -0.73 18.10 -1.21
C ILE A 37 -1.43 17.66 -2.49
N ALA A 38 -1.62 18.56 -3.46
CA ALA A 38 -2.24 18.24 -4.73
C ALA A 38 -1.50 17.12 -5.49
N LEU A 39 -0.16 17.15 -5.51
CA LEU A 39 0.65 16.11 -6.12
C LEU A 39 0.49 14.76 -5.41
N SER A 40 0.47 14.74 -4.07
CA SER A 40 0.29 13.49 -3.32
C SER A 40 -1.06 12.83 -3.61
N PHE A 41 -2.14 13.63 -3.64
CA PHE A 41 -3.48 13.16 -3.97
C PHE A 41 -3.62 12.77 -5.44
N ALA A 42 -3.00 13.51 -6.36
CA ALA A 42 -3.00 13.17 -7.78
C ALA A 42 -2.28 11.84 -8.02
N LEU A 43 -1.12 11.62 -7.38
CA LEU A 43 -0.37 10.37 -7.48
C LEU A 43 -1.16 9.18 -6.92
N SER A 44 -1.79 9.33 -5.75
CA SER A 44 -2.63 8.26 -5.19
C SER A 44 -3.85 7.98 -6.07
N GLY A 45 -4.49 9.02 -6.60
CA GLY A 45 -5.64 8.90 -7.49
C GLY A 45 -5.32 8.15 -8.78
N ILE A 46 -4.18 8.48 -9.42
CA ILE A 46 -3.74 7.78 -10.64
C ILE A 46 -3.45 6.30 -10.35
N LEU A 47 -2.78 6.00 -9.24
CA LEU A 47 -2.50 4.61 -8.82
C LEU A 47 -3.79 3.84 -8.51
N ALA A 48 -4.72 4.45 -7.77
CA ALA A 48 -6.00 3.86 -7.42
C ALA A 48 -6.86 3.61 -8.67
N ALA A 49 -6.90 4.56 -9.61
CA ALA A 49 -7.61 4.42 -10.87
C ALA A 49 -7.06 3.26 -11.72
N ALA A 50 -5.73 3.13 -11.81
CA ALA A 50 -5.10 2.03 -12.52
C ALA A 50 -5.48 0.65 -11.93
N VAL A 51 -5.46 0.53 -10.60
CA VAL A 51 -5.86 -0.70 -9.90
C VAL A 51 -7.36 -0.98 -10.10
N ALA A 52 -8.22 0.03 -9.90
CA ALA A 52 -9.66 -0.11 -10.06
C ALA A 52 -10.03 -0.52 -11.50
N PHE A 53 -9.35 0.03 -12.50
CA PHE A 53 -9.54 -0.34 -13.90
C PHE A 53 -9.23 -1.82 -14.14
N VAL A 54 -8.06 -2.30 -13.68
CA VAL A 54 -7.65 -3.71 -13.82
C VAL A 54 -8.64 -4.64 -13.14
N LEU A 55 -9.11 -4.30 -11.93
CA LEU A 55 -10.05 -5.15 -11.19
C LEU A 55 -11.44 -5.15 -11.83
N THR A 56 -11.91 -4.01 -12.34
CA THR A 56 -13.22 -3.90 -13.01
C THR A 56 -13.27 -4.73 -14.28
N VAL A 57 -12.18 -4.71 -15.07
CA VAL A 57 -12.06 -5.51 -16.30
C VAL A 57 -12.06 -7.01 -15.99
N GLN A 58 -11.48 -7.44 -14.87
CA GLN A 58 -11.44 -8.86 -14.49
C GLN A 58 -12.75 -9.37 -13.88
N SER A 59 -13.42 -8.56 -13.06
CA SER A 59 -14.61 -9.02 -12.32
C SER A 59 -15.92 -8.90 -13.11
N GLY A 60 -15.99 -8.08 -14.16
CA GLY A 60 -17.16 -7.95 -15.04
C GLY A 60 -18.41 -7.32 -14.39
N ALA A 61 -18.51 -7.32 -13.06
CA ALA A 61 -19.57 -6.69 -12.27
C ALA A 61 -18.99 -6.03 -11.02
N VAL A 62 -19.37 -4.77 -10.78
CA VAL A 62 -18.97 -4.01 -9.59
C VAL A 62 -20.17 -3.90 -8.66
N GLY A 63 -20.15 -4.64 -7.56
CA GLY A 63 -21.18 -4.54 -6.52
C GLY A 63 -20.91 -3.38 -5.55
N PRO A 64 -21.92 -2.94 -4.76
CA PRO A 64 -21.75 -1.86 -3.77
C PRO A 64 -20.68 -2.17 -2.70
N THR A 65 -20.44 -3.44 -2.42
CA THR A 65 -19.47 -3.93 -1.41
C THR A 65 -18.05 -4.11 -1.93
N PHE A 66 -17.84 -4.00 -3.26
CA PHE A 66 -16.57 -4.28 -3.91
C PHE A 66 -15.42 -3.42 -3.37
N GLY A 67 -15.66 -2.13 -3.18
CA GLY A 67 -14.66 -1.20 -2.66
C GLY A 67 -14.23 -1.51 -1.22
N VAL A 68 -15.17 -1.98 -0.38
CA VAL A 68 -14.89 -2.32 1.03
C VAL A 68 -13.95 -3.51 1.10
N GLN A 69 -14.23 -4.57 0.34
CA GLN A 69 -13.42 -5.78 0.33
C GLN A 69 -11.99 -5.51 -0.17
N ILE A 70 -11.84 -4.71 -1.23
CA ILE A 70 -10.53 -4.31 -1.75
C ILE A 70 -9.76 -3.47 -0.74
N THR A 71 -10.41 -2.52 -0.09
CA THR A 71 -9.77 -1.62 0.88
C THR A 71 -9.22 -2.39 2.07
N ILE A 72 -9.98 -3.36 2.59
CA ILE A 72 -9.55 -4.23 3.68
C ILE A 72 -8.30 -5.02 3.28
N LEU A 73 -8.31 -5.67 2.11
CA LEU A 73 -7.16 -6.44 1.62
C LEU A 73 -5.93 -5.56 1.37
N ALA A 74 -6.13 -4.35 0.83
CA ALA A 74 -5.05 -3.39 0.59
C ALA A 74 -4.43 -2.88 1.91
N LEU A 75 -5.27 -2.57 2.91
CA LEU A 75 -4.83 -2.15 4.24
C LEU A 75 -3.99 -3.23 4.90
N VAL A 76 -4.48 -4.47 4.85
CA VAL A 76 -3.77 -5.65 5.37
C VAL A 76 -2.38 -5.80 4.72
N GLY A 77 -2.29 -5.70 3.40
CA GLY A 77 -1.01 -5.74 2.68
C GLY A 77 -0.05 -4.62 3.10
N ALA A 78 -0.59 -3.41 3.30
CA ALA A 78 0.19 -2.27 3.75
C ALA A 78 0.71 -2.44 5.19
N VAL A 79 -0.09 -2.99 6.10
CA VAL A 79 0.30 -3.26 7.49
C VAL A 79 1.38 -4.34 7.55
N ILE A 80 1.22 -5.45 6.82
CA ILE A 80 2.23 -6.53 6.74
C ILE A 80 3.55 -6.02 6.13
N GLY A 81 3.46 -5.16 5.12
CA GLY A 81 4.64 -4.55 4.50
C GLY A 81 5.33 -3.49 5.36
N GLY A 82 4.61 -2.89 6.30
CA GLY A 82 5.03 -1.75 7.11
C GLY A 82 4.70 -0.40 6.47
N ILE A 83 4.09 0.50 7.26
CA ILE A 83 3.59 1.81 6.81
C ILE A 83 4.73 2.83 6.58
N ASP A 84 5.86 2.65 7.26
CA ASP A 84 6.97 3.63 7.27
C ASP A 84 7.77 3.68 5.95
N LYS A 85 7.81 2.58 5.19
CA LYS A 85 8.57 2.51 3.92
C LYS A 85 7.69 2.08 2.77
N ILE A 86 7.64 2.94 1.74
CA ILE A 86 6.92 2.69 0.48
C ILE A 86 7.32 1.33 -0.14
N SER A 87 8.63 0.99 -0.14
CA SER A 87 9.10 -0.29 -0.67
C SER A 87 8.65 -1.51 0.16
N GLY A 88 8.46 -1.33 1.47
CA GLY A 88 7.97 -2.39 2.36
C GLY A 88 6.50 -2.67 2.12
N SER A 89 5.67 -1.61 2.09
CA SER A 89 4.24 -1.68 1.78
C SER A 89 3.97 -2.35 0.42
N LEU A 90 4.73 -2.01 -0.62
CA LEU A 90 4.62 -2.66 -1.93
C LEU A 90 4.90 -4.17 -1.85
N ALA A 91 6.01 -4.57 -1.20
CA ALA A 91 6.37 -5.97 -1.06
C ALA A 91 5.33 -6.76 -0.23
N GLY A 92 4.80 -6.16 0.83
CA GLY A 92 3.74 -6.76 1.65
C GLY A 92 2.43 -6.96 0.88
N GLY A 93 1.99 -5.96 0.11
CA GLY A 93 0.81 -6.07 -0.75
C GLY A 93 0.97 -7.15 -1.84
N PHE A 94 2.13 -7.22 -2.48
CA PHE A 94 2.43 -8.29 -3.45
C PHE A 94 2.44 -9.67 -2.82
N LEU A 95 3.05 -9.83 -1.63
CA LEU A 95 3.11 -11.11 -0.94
C LEU A 95 1.72 -11.58 -0.52
N VAL A 96 0.91 -10.68 0.04
CA VAL A 96 -0.49 -10.98 0.39
C VAL A 96 -1.28 -11.36 -0.85
N GLY A 97 -1.19 -10.59 -1.94
CA GLY A 97 -1.87 -10.91 -3.20
C GLY A 97 -1.43 -12.25 -3.79
N PHE A 98 -0.13 -12.56 -3.78
CA PHE A 98 0.39 -13.83 -4.27
C PHE A 98 -0.14 -15.01 -3.46
N VAL A 99 -0.10 -14.89 -2.13
CA VAL A 99 -0.58 -15.93 -1.22
C VAL A 99 -2.08 -16.13 -1.35
N THR A 100 -2.87 -15.06 -1.46
CA THR A 100 -4.32 -15.18 -1.67
C THR A 100 -4.68 -15.80 -3.01
N SER A 101 -3.93 -15.49 -4.08
CA SER A 101 -4.10 -16.14 -5.40
C SER A 101 -3.77 -17.63 -5.36
N LEU A 102 -2.72 -18.03 -4.62
CA LEU A 102 -2.40 -19.45 -4.41
C LEU A 102 -3.51 -20.14 -3.62
N LEU A 103 -3.94 -19.58 -2.50
CA LEU A 103 -5.05 -20.14 -1.71
C LEU A 103 -6.33 -20.29 -2.54
N ALA A 104 -6.62 -19.34 -3.42
CA ALA A 104 -7.76 -19.38 -4.32
C ALA A 104 -7.68 -20.50 -5.38
N THR A 105 -6.49 -20.96 -5.74
CA THR A 105 -6.29 -22.06 -6.72
C THR A 105 -6.25 -23.44 -6.04
N TRP A 106 -5.83 -23.51 -4.77
CA TRP A 106 -5.76 -24.77 -4.03
C TRP A 106 -7.05 -25.12 -3.26
N LEU A 107 -7.99 -24.18 -3.02
CA LEU A 107 -9.26 -24.46 -2.32
C LEU A 107 -10.41 -24.84 -3.28
N PRO A 108 -11.12 -25.97 -3.04
CA PRO A 108 -12.33 -26.34 -3.78
C PRO A 108 -13.46 -25.30 -3.66
N GLN A 109 -14.21 -25.11 -4.76
CA GLN A 109 -15.25 -24.08 -4.97
C GLN A 109 -16.40 -24.12 -3.94
N GLU A 110 -16.59 -25.20 -3.19
CA GLU A 110 -17.68 -25.37 -2.23
C GLU A 110 -17.45 -24.63 -0.89
N MET A 111 -16.21 -24.24 -0.58
CA MET A 111 -15.87 -23.41 0.60
C MET A 111 -15.60 -21.94 0.24
N SER A 112 -16.13 -21.45 -0.88
CA SER A 112 -15.94 -20.07 -1.34
C SER A 112 -16.51 -19.01 -0.39
N ASN A 113 -17.42 -19.37 0.53
CA ASN A 113 -17.98 -18.45 1.52
C ASN A 113 -16.98 -18.09 2.66
N PHE A 114 -15.94 -18.88 2.88
CA PHE A 114 -14.93 -18.63 3.92
C PHE A 114 -13.61 -18.07 3.37
N LYS A 115 -13.57 -17.73 2.09
CA LYS A 115 -12.35 -17.27 1.42
C LYS A 115 -11.72 -16.07 2.13
N ASP A 116 -12.52 -15.10 2.54
CA ASP A 116 -12.05 -13.93 3.30
C ASP A 116 -11.52 -14.31 4.70
N ALA A 117 -12.14 -15.28 5.39
CA ALA A 117 -11.72 -15.72 6.71
C ALA A 117 -10.32 -16.39 6.67
N TYR A 118 -10.03 -17.19 5.64
CA TYR A 118 -8.70 -17.79 5.47
C TYR A 118 -7.62 -16.74 5.18
N VAL A 119 -7.93 -15.69 4.42
CA VAL A 119 -7.00 -14.57 4.22
C VAL A 119 -6.70 -13.88 5.55
N PHE A 120 -7.73 -13.61 6.36
CA PHE A 120 -7.54 -13.02 7.68
C PHE A 120 -6.73 -13.90 8.62
N VAL A 121 -6.96 -15.21 8.66
CA VAL A 121 -6.17 -16.14 9.47
C VAL A 121 -4.70 -16.15 9.04
N LEU A 122 -4.44 -16.15 7.73
CA LEU A 122 -3.07 -16.09 7.22
C LEU A 122 -2.37 -14.79 7.60
N VAL A 123 -3.09 -13.67 7.52
CA VAL A 123 -2.60 -12.35 7.91
C VAL A 123 -2.26 -12.30 9.39
N ILE A 124 -3.14 -12.86 10.25
CA ILE A 124 -2.88 -13.02 11.68
C ILE A 124 -1.63 -13.88 11.89
N GLY A 125 -1.48 -14.98 11.15
CA GLY A 125 -0.28 -15.83 11.19
C GLY A 125 0.99 -15.07 10.82
N VAL A 126 0.97 -14.32 9.72
CA VAL A 126 2.13 -13.51 9.27
C VAL A 126 2.48 -12.43 10.30
N LEU A 127 1.49 -11.75 10.87
CA LEU A 127 1.70 -10.76 11.94
C LEU A 127 2.27 -11.40 13.20
N LEU A 128 1.89 -12.64 13.52
CA LEU A 128 2.44 -13.36 14.67
C LEU A 128 3.94 -13.68 14.50
N PHE A 129 4.34 -14.08 13.29
CA PHE A 129 5.74 -14.40 12.98
C PHE A 129 6.60 -13.15 12.74
N ARG A 130 6.03 -12.04 12.28
CA ARG A 130 6.73 -10.75 12.10
C ARG A 130 5.80 -9.54 12.34
N PRO A 131 5.60 -9.14 13.62
CA PRO A 131 4.68 -8.07 13.98
C PRO A 131 5.12 -6.68 13.50
N SER A 132 6.39 -6.53 13.13
CA SER A 132 6.97 -5.26 12.68
C SER A 132 7.02 -5.12 11.15
N GLY A 133 6.59 -6.13 10.39
CA GLY A 133 6.58 -6.12 8.92
C GLY A 133 7.91 -6.55 8.25
N LEU A 134 7.84 -6.81 6.94
CA LEU A 134 8.89 -7.54 6.18
C LEU A 134 10.23 -6.80 6.06
N LEU A 135 10.25 -5.47 6.07
CA LEU A 135 11.44 -4.67 5.73
C LEU A 135 11.69 -3.50 6.70
N ILE A 136 11.70 -3.77 8.02
CA ILE A 136 12.35 -2.84 8.96
C ILE A 136 13.86 -3.02 8.86
N LYS A 137 14.49 -2.27 7.95
CA LYS A 137 15.87 -1.83 8.17
C LYS A 137 15.81 -0.64 9.10
N GLY A 138 16.05 -0.88 10.40
CA GLY A 138 16.08 0.15 11.43
C GLY A 138 16.89 1.33 10.95
N ARG A 139 16.24 2.47 10.75
CA ARG A 139 16.94 3.73 11.00
C ARG A 139 16.83 3.90 12.49
N GLY A 140 17.97 3.76 13.17
CA GLY A 140 18.07 4.09 14.57
C GLY A 140 17.38 5.43 14.79
N VAL A 141 16.60 5.47 15.86
CA VAL A 141 16.21 6.69 16.56
C VAL A 141 17.43 7.61 16.54
N ALA A 142 17.43 8.60 15.65
CA ALA A 142 18.33 9.73 15.76
C ALA A 142 17.83 10.45 17.00
N ARG A 143 18.48 10.12 18.12
CA ARG A 143 18.37 10.85 19.37
C ARG A 143 18.69 12.31 19.08
N THR A 144 17.87 13.17 19.68
CA THR A 144 18.11 14.57 20.08
C THR A 144 18.45 15.57 18.99
#